data_AF-A0A149VIF1-F1
#
_entry.id   AF-A0A149VIF1-F1
#
_cell.length_a   1.000
_cell.length_b   1.000
_cell.length_c   1.000
_cell.angle_alpha   90.00
_cell.angle_beta   90.00
_cell.angle_gamma   90.00
#
_symmetry.space_group_name_H-M   'P 1'
#
loop_
_entity.id
_entity.type
_entity.pdbx_description
1 polymer ?
#
loop_
_entity_poly.entity_id
_entity_poly.type
_entity_poly.pdbx_seq_one_letter_code
_entity_poly.pdbx_strand_id
1 'polypeptide(L)'
;VERSFVELIFRELEARGTVLFGQASSTLPVQVTHDPDLHLVTDKAQVLRPVRHEGGQYTFMLPPNTEHVRLISRTSRPFDVVGPFVDDRRELGVAVGSMTLVAGQQKQDIVAHLQPVPPQGWYARHEDASSVWTNGCATLPVSDSTRGKVCLLALTVCAAGPYAVAEDNTATESLSA
;
A
#
# COMPACT_ATOMS: atom_id res chain seq x y z
N VAL A 1 -2.62 -22.81 5.51
CA VAL A 1 -3.42 -23.47 4.44
C VAL A 1 -3.38 -22.57 3.22
N GLU A 2 -3.24 -23.11 2.01
CA GLU A 2 -3.13 -22.31 0.79
C GLU A 2 -4.50 -21.71 0.40
N ARG A 3 -4.51 -20.45 -0.07
CA ARG A 3 -5.72 -19.76 -0.51
C ARG A 3 -6.53 -20.57 -1.53
N SER A 4 -5.87 -21.09 -2.57
CA SER A 4 -6.55 -21.78 -3.67
C SER A 4 -7.35 -22.98 -3.17
N PHE A 5 -6.83 -23.72 -2.20
CA PHE A 5 -7.51 -24.84 -1.56
C PHE A 5 -8.73 -24.39 -0.74
N VAL A 6 -8.60 -23.35 0.09
CA VAL A 6 -9.72 -22.84 0.92
C VAL A 6 -10.80 -22.20 0.07
N GLU A 7 -10.41 -21.47 -0.96
CA GLU A 7 -11.32 -20.79 -1.90
C GLU A 7 -12.23 -21.81 -2.60
N LEU A 8 -11.69 -22.95 -3.05
CA LEU A 8 -12.49 -24.01 -3.67
C LEU A 8 -13.54 -24.59 -2.73
N ILE A 9 -13.15 -24.93 -1.49
CA ILE A 9 -14.09 -25.46 -0.48
C ILE A 9 -15.17 -24.42 -0.16
N PHE A 10 -14.79 -23.15 -0.01
CA PHE A 10 -15.73 -22.07 0.24
C PHE A 10 -16.79 -21.98 -0.87
N ARG A 11 -16.37 -22.02 -2.13
CA ARG A 11 -17.29 -21.99 -3.28
C ARG A 11 -18.21 -23.21 -3.34
N GLU A 12 -17.70 -24.39 -3.01
CA GLU A 12 -18.53 -25.60 -2.93
C GLU A 12 -19.59 -25.51 -1.83
N LEU A 13 -19.22 -24.98 -0.67
CA LEU A 13 -20.15 -24.76 0.45
C LEU A 13 -21.18 -23.66 0.14
N GLU A 14 -20.77 -22.58 -0.52
CA GLU A 14 -21.65 -21.48 -0.97
C GLU A 14 -22.70 -21.98 -1.98
N ALA A 15 -22.26 -22.78 -2.96
CA ALA A 15 -23.15 -23.39 -3.94
C ALA A 15 -24.16 -24.35 -3.26
N ARG A 16 -23.69 -25.19 -2.34
CA ARG A 16 -24.56 -26.10 -1.57
C ARG A 16 -25.53 -25.34 -0.68
N GLY A 17 -25.09 -24.26 -0.01
CA GLY A 17 -25.94 -23.44 0.83
C GLY A 17 -27.08 -22.78 0.06
N THR A 18 -26.78 -22.32 -1.17
CA THR A 18 -27.80 -21.76 -2.08
C THR A 18 -28.85 -22.81 -2.44
N VAL A 19 -28.43 -24.04 -2.77
CA VAL A 19 -29.34 -25.15 -3.12
C VAL A 19 -30.17 -25.62 -1.93
N LEU A 20 -29.55 -25.76 -0.76
CA LEU A 20 -30.19 -26.36 0.42
C LEU A 20 -31.05 -25.38 1.21
N PHE A 21 -30.66 -24.11 1.28
CA PHE A 21 -31.28 -23.13 2.17
C PHE A 21 -31.86 -21.92 1.43
N GLY A 22 -31.73 -21.84 0.10
CA GLY A 22 -32.18 -20.69 -0.69
C GLY A 22 -31.46 -19.38 -0.34
N GLN A 23 -30.37 -19.46 0.42
CA GLN A 23 -29.57 -18.31 0.82
C GLN A 23 -28.47 -18.11 -0.22
N ALA A 24 -28.62 -17.10 -1.05
CA ALA A 24 -27.49 -16.54 -1.78
C ALA A 24 -26.60 -15.79 -0.78
N SER A 25 -25.29 -16.00 -0.85
CA SER A 25 -24.31 -15.22 -0.11
C SER A 25 -24.50 -13.74 -0.44
N SER A 26 -24.97 -12.96 0.53
CA SER A 26 -25.27 -11.53 0.37
C SER A 26 -23.99 -10.70 0.48
N THR A 27 -23.06 -10.88 -0.46
CA THR A 27 -21.92 -9.97 -0.61
C THR A 27 -22.03 -9.32 -1.98
N LEU A 28 -22.47 -8.06 -2.01
CA LEU A 28 -22.33 -7.23 -3.20
C LEU A 28 -20.83 -7.19 -3.57
N PRO A 29 -20.46 -7.32 -4.85
CA PRO A 29 -19.08 -7.20 -5.26
C PRO A 29 -18.56 -5.81 -4.88
N VAL A 30 -17.58 -5.76 -3.96
CA VAL A 30 -16.90 -4.52 -3.61
C VAL A 30 -16.15 -4.04 -4.84
N GLN A 31 -16.38 -2.79 -5.27
CA GLN A 31 -15.57 -2.19 -6.32
C GLN A 31 -14.14 -2.06 -5.83
N VAL A 32 -13.19 -2.50 -6.65
CA VAL A 32 -11.77 -2.48 -6.29
C VAL A 32 -10.94 -1.75 -7.33
N THR A 33 -9.85 -1.13 -6.88
CA THR A 33 -8.81 -0.53 -7.72
C THR A 33 -7.46 -1.18 -7.43
N HIS A 34 -6.61 -1.27 -8.46
CA HIS A 34 -5.21 -1.70 -8.30
C HIS A 34 -4.24 -0.53 -8.18
N ASP A 35 -4.73 0.71 -8.31
CA ASP A 35 -3.91 1.90 -8.10
C ASP A 35 -3.72 2.14 -6.59
N PRO A 36 -2.47 2.12 -6.08
CA PRO A 36 -2.19 2.44 -4.68
C PRO A 36 -2.31 3.93 -4.33
N ASP A 37 -2.49 4.84 -5.29
CA ASP A 37 -2.37 6.30 -5.09
C ASP A 37 -1.06 6.67 -4.36
N LEU A 38 0.04 5.99 -4.72
CA LEU A 38 1.28 6.11 -3.97
C LEU A 38 1.87 7.52 -4.11
N HIS A 39 2.07 8.18 -2.98
CA HIS A 39 2.70 9.50 -2.92
C HIS A 39 3.52 9.68 -1.65
N LEU A 40 4.36 10.71 -1.63
CA LEU A 40 5.10 11.09 -0.43
C LEU A 40 4.51 12.36 0.18
N VAL A 41 4.60 12.46 1.50
CA VAL A 41 4.36 13.69 2.25
C VAL A 41 5.63 14.03 3.01
N THR A 42 6.22 15.21 2.78
CA THR A 42 7.43 15.65 3.49
C THR A 42 7.14 16.07 4.93
N ASP A 43 8.20 16.28 5.71
CA ASP A 43 8.16 16.90 7.05
C ASP A 43 7.47 18.28 7.05
N LYS A 44 7.45 18.96 5.90
CA LYS A 44 6.80 20.27 5.70
C LYS A 44 5.38 20.14 5.13
N ALA A 45 4.77 18.96 5.22
CA ALA A 45 3.44 18.64 4.71
C ALA A 45 3.26 18.85 3.19
N GLN A 46 4.36 18.86 2.42
CA GLN A 46 4.28 18.94 0.97
C GLN A 46 3.99 17.56 0.38
N VAL A 47 2.98 17.46 -0.48
CA VAL A 47 2.68 16.25 -1.25
C VAL A 47 3.59 16.18 -2.48
N LEU A 48 4.29 15.06 -2.64
CA LEU A 48 5.14 14.77 -3.79
C LEU A 48 4.56 13.57 -4.55
N ARG A 49 4.14 13.82 -5.79
CA ARG A 49 3.71 12.79 -6.73
C ARG A 49 4.91 12.14 -7.41
N PRO A 50 4.84 10.86 -7.81
CA PRO A 50 5.94 10.23 -8.51
C PRO A 50 6.18 10.94 -9.85
N VAL A 51 7.45 11.28 -10.12
CA VAL A 51 7.86 11.85 -11.41
C VAL A 51 7.92 10.78 -12.50
N ARG A 52 8.07 9.52 -12.10
CA ARG A 52 7.98 8.34 -12.96
C ARG A 52 7.45 7.17 -12.14
N HIS A 53 6.56 6.38 -12.73
CA HIS A 53 6.22 5.06 -12.21
C HIS A 53 6.00 4.08 -13.38
N GLU A 54 6.65 2.91 -13.32
CA GLU A 54 6.54 1.87 -14.35
C GLU A 54 6.97 0.52 -13.76
N GLY A 55 6.18 -0.54 -13.98
CA GLY A 55 6.54 -1.89 -13.53
C GLY A 55 6.84 -2.01 -12.02
N GLY A 56 6.12 -1.25 -11.18
CA GLY A 56 6.34 -1.22 -9.73
C GLY A 56 7.53 -0.36 -9.27
N GLN A 57 8.31 0.22 -10.18
CA GLN A 57 9.36 1.19 -9.85
C GLN A 57 8.75 2.58 -9.72
N TYR A 58 8.92 3.24 -8.59
CA TYR A 58 8.47 4.61 -8.36
C TYR A 58 9.67 5.52 -8.12
N THR A 59 9.67 6.68 -8.77
CA THR A 59 10.70 7.71 -8.58
C THR A 59 10.05 9.01 -8.13
N PHE A 60 10.58 9.62 -7.07
CA PHE A 60 10.13 10.88 -6.51
C PHE A 60 11.28 11.89 -6.47
N MET A 61 10.97 13.16 -6.66
CA MET A 61 11.91 14.25 -6.46
C MET A 61 11.71 14.85 -5.07
N LEU A 62 12.74 14.75 -4.22
CA LEU A 62 12.73 15.32 -2.88
C LEU A 62 13.34 16.72 -2.89
N PRO A 63 12.68 17.72 -2.29
CA PRO A 63 13.24 19.05 -2.15
C PRO A 63 14.43 19.07 -1.18
N PRO A 64 15.28 20.11 -1.24
CA PRO A 64 16.39 20.26 -0.30
C PRO A 64 15.91 20.35 1.14
N ASN A 65 16.73 19.84 2.05
CA ASN A 65 16.48 19.88 3.49
C ASN A 65 15.14 19.19 3.85
N THR A 66 14.88 18.03 3.25
CA THR A 66 13.81 17.13 3.64
C THR A 66 14.35 16.17 4.70
N GLU A 67 13.80 16.18 5.90
CA GLU A 67 14.33 15.36 7.00
C GLU A 67 13.78 13.93 6.95
N HIS A 68 12.48 13.82 6.73
CA HIS A 68 11.78 12.56 6.57
C HIS A 68 10.63 12.74 5.58
N VAL A 69 10.23 11.63 4.98
CA VAL A 69 9.01 11.56 4.18
C VAL A 69 8.10 10.47 4.72
N ARG A 70 6.80 10.64 4.55
CA ARG A 70 5.80 9.60 4.79
C ARG A 70 5.33 9.07 3.44
N LEU A 71 5.47 7.76 3.25
CA LEU A 71 4.93 7.03 2.12
C LEU A 71 3.44 6.77 2.38
N ILE A 72 2.57 7.36 1.56
CA ILE A 72 1.13 7.26 1.69
C ILE A 72 0.59 6.43 0.53
N SER A 73 -0.27 5.46 0.84
CA SER A 73 -1.01 4.67 -0.14
C SER A 73 -2.43 4.43 0.33
N ARG A 74 -3.32 4.06 -0.61
CA ARG A 74 -4.54 3.31 -0.29
C ARG A 74 -4.18 2.07 0.53
N THR A 75 -5.12 1.64 1.35
CA THR A 75 -5.02 0.42 2.14
C THR A 75 -6.26 -0.44 1.96
N SER A 76 -6.09 -1.72 2.24
CA SER A 76 -7.19 -2.66 2.33
C SER A 76 -6.77 -3.83 3.19
N ARG A 77 -7.74 -4.45 3.86
CA ARG A 77 -7.55 -5.77 4.46
C ARG A 77 -7.82 -6.82 3.38
N PRO A 78 -6.88 -7.74 3.08
CA PRO A 78 -7.10 -8.79 2.10
C PRO A 78 -8.39 -9.60 2.33
N PHE A 79 -8.77 -9.80 3.60
CA PHE A 79 -10.05 -10.41 3.97
C PHE A 79 -11.28 -9.69 3.39
N ASP A 80 -11.27 -8.35 3.32
CA ASP A 80 -12.42 -7.55 2.86
C ASP A 80 -12.54 -7.51 1.33
N VAL A 81 -11.40 -7.53 0.62
CA VAL A 81 -11.33 -7.32 -0.84
C VAL A 81 -11.15 -8.60 -1.65
N VAL A 82 -10.60 -9.66 -1.04
CA VAL A 82 -10.44 -10.98 -1.68
C VAL A 82 -11.54 -11.94 -1.23
N GLY A 83 -11.91 -11.91 0.06
CA GLY A 83 -13.00 -12.71 0.63
C GLY A 83 -12.60 -13.47 1.90
N PRO A 84 -13.58 -14.13 2.56
CA PRO A 84 -13.44 -14.67 3.91
C PRO A 84 -12.50 -15.87 4.05
N PHE A 85 -11.97 -16.36 2.93
CA PHE A 85 -10.99 -17.45 2.85
C PHE A 85 -9.53 -16.96 2.96
N VAL A 86 -9.31 -15.65 3.17
CA VAL A 86 -7.99 -15.05 3.43
C VAL A 86 -7.91 -14.61 4.89
N ASP A 87 -6.99 -15.18 5.67
CA ASP A 87 -6.85 -14.86 7.11
C ASP A 87 -5.97 -13.64 7.41
N ASP A 88 -5.51 -12.92 6.39
CA ASP A 88 -4.75 -11.68 6.59
C ASP A 88 -5.70 -10.51 6.87
N ARG A 89 -5.75 -10.11 8.14
CA ARG A 89 -6.60 -9.03 8.67
C ARG A 89 -5.88 -7.69 8.81
N ARG A 90 -4.63 -7.60 8.36
CA ARG A 90 -3.84 -6.36 8.42
C ARG A 90 -4.35 -5.37 7.38
N GLU A 91 -4.33 -4.09 7.73
CA GLU A 91 -4.49 -3.00 6.76
C GLU A 91 -3.20 -2.87 5.95
N LEU A 92 -3.20 -3.40 4.73
CA LEU A 92 -2.01 -3.43 3.89
C LEU A 92 -2.04 -2.28 2.87
N GLY A 93 -1.00 -1.47 2.89
CA GLY A 93 -0.73 -0.46 1.86
C GLY A 93 0.00 -1.08 0.68
N VAL A 94 1.30 -0.85 0.60
CA VAL A 94 2.22 -1.45 -0.38
C VAL A 94 3.34 -2.23 0.30
N ALA A 95 3.81 -3.31 -0.34
CA ALA A 95 5.05 -3.99 0.03
C ALA A 95 6.21 -3.32 -0.69
N VAL A 96 7.12 -2.71 0.07
CA VAL A 96 8.27 -2.01 -0.48
C VAL A 96 9.51 -2.89 -0.36
N GLY A 97 10.21 -3.06 -1.47
CA GLY A 97 11.51 -3.71 -1.56
C GLY A 97 12.65 -2.70 -1.50
N SER A 98 13.53 -2.72 -2.51
CA SER A 98 14.68 -1.82 -2.56
C SER A 98 14.26 -0.35 -2.60
N MET A 99 15.00 0.47 -1.86
CA MET A 99 14.90 1.92 -1.88
C MET A 99 16.28 2.52 -2.02
N THR A 100 16.42 3.49 -2.91
CA THR A 100 17.67 4.18 -3.16
C THR A 100 17.46 5.67 -3.34
N LEU A 101 18.28 6.46 -2.66
CA LEU A 101 18.34 7.90 -2.78
C LEU A 101 19.55 8.30 -3.64
N VAL A 102 19.34 9.21 -4.58
CA VAL A 102 20.37 9.71 -5.50
C VAL A 102 20.47 11.23 -5.37
N ALA A 103 21.66 11.74 -5.07
CA ALA A 103 21.96 13.16 -4.93
C ALA A 103 23.22 13.51 -5.75
N GLY A 104 23.03 14.00 -6.97
CA GLY A 104 24.13 14.19 -7.91
C GLY A 104 24.79 12.85 -8.27
N GLN A 105 26.08 12.70 -7.97
CA GLN A 105 26.82 11.43 -8.17
C GLN A 105 26.73 10.46 -6.99
N GLN A 106 26.15 10.89 -5.86
CA GLN A 106 26.03 10.05 -4.67
C GLN A 106 24.77 9.20 -4.75
N LYS A 107 24.92 7.90 -4.48
CA LYS A 107 23.83 6.92 -4.39
C LYS A 107 23.87 6.26 -3.02
N GLN A 108 22.76 6.24 -2.30
CA GLN A 108 22.63 5.64 -0.97
C GLN A 108 21.39 4.75 -0.91
N ASP A 109 21.57 3.50 -0.51
CA ASP A 109 20.44 2.61 -0.27
C ASP A 109 19.80 2.89 1.11
N ILE A 110 18.46 2.87 1.16
CA ILE A 110 17.70 3.09 2.39
C ILE A 110 17.15 1.75 2.88
N VAL A 111 17.78 1.21 3.92
CA VAL A 111 17.43 -0.09 4.52
C VAL A 111 16.70 0.05 5.86
N ALA A 112 16.22 1.25 6.21
CA ALA A 112 15.55 1.53 7.49
C ALA A 112 14.32 0.63 7.72
N HIS A 113 13.56 0.33 6.65
CA HIS A 113 12.41 -0.56 6.68
C HIS A 113 12.75 -2.04 6.96
N LEU A 114 14.02 -2.44 6.81
CA LEU A 114 14.48 -3.80 7.03
C LEU A 114 15.04 -4.05 8.44
N GLN A 115 15.10 -3.01 9.28
CA GLN A 115 15.60 -3.10 10.64
C GLN A 115 14.65 -3.89 11.55
N PRO A 116 15.14 -4.53 12.63
CA PRO A 116 14.30 -5.28 13.56
C PRO A 116 13.16 -4.44 14.16
N VAL A 117 13.42 -3.15 14.40
CA VAL A 117 12.43 -2.16 14.78
C VAL A 117 12.39 -1.12 13.66
N PRO A 118 11.50 -1.30 12.66
CA PRO A 118 11.41 -0.35 11.56
C PRO A 118 10.72 0.94 12.04
N PRO A 119 10.82 2.04 11.26
CA PRO A 119 10.10 3.26 11.56
C PRO A 119 8.57 3.04 11.63
N GLN A 120 7.85 4.05 12.13
CA GLN A 120 6.39 4.01 12.18
C GLN A 120 5.77 3.69 10.82
N GLY A 121 4.74 2.83 10.83
CA GLY A 121 3.94 2.49 9.66
C GLY A 121 4.47 1.35 8.80
N TRP A 122 5.61 0.78 9.16
CA TRP A 122 6.12 -0.46 8.60
C TRP A 122 5.69 -1.65 9.46
N TYR A 123 5.27 -2.75 8.81
CA TYR A 123 5.05 -4.01 9.51
C TYR A 123 6.36 -4.70 9.85
N ALA A 124 6.31 -5.62 10.81
CA ALA A 124 7.47 -6.45 11.14
C ALA A 124 7.91 -7.28 9.92
N ARG A 125 9.22 -7.29 9.67
CA ARG A 125 9.82 -8.10 8.61
C ARG A 125 9.81 -9.57 9.02
N HIS A 126 9.35 -10.44 8.11
CA HIS A 126 9.55 -11.88 8.25
C HIS A 126 10.99 -12.26 7.86
N GLU A 127 11.54 -13.31 8.45
CA GLU A 127 12.86 -13.85 8.06
C GLU A 127 12.91 -14.09 6.54
N ASP A 128 14.03 -13.72 5.92
CA ASP A 128 14.30 -13.80 4.48
C ASP A 128 13.41 -12.96 3.54
N ALA A 129 12.46 -12.17 4.06
CA ALA A 129 11.64 -11.30 3.21
C ALA A 129 12.50 -10.17 2.59
N SER A 130 12.43 -10.03 1.27
CA SER A 130 13.10 -8.96 0.50
C SER A 130 12.27 -7.67 0.40
N SER A 131 11.06 -7.68 0.95
CA SER A 131 10.16 -6.54 1.01
C SER A 131 9.38 -6.52 2.32
N VAL A 132 8.92 -5.34 2.71
CA VAL A 132 8.15 -5.13 3.95
C VAL A 132 6.88 -4.36 3.63
N TRP A 133 5.77 -4.86 4.16
CA TRP A 133 4.48 -4.21 4.01
C TRP A 133 4.39 -2.95 4.86
N THR A 134 3.73 -1.94 4.31
CA THR A 134 3.32 -0.73 5.02
C THR A 134 1.87 -0.83 5.46
N ASN A 135 1.49 -0.04 6.47
CA ASN A 135 0.11 0.12 6.92
C ASN A 135 -0.65 1.27 6.21
N GLY A 136 -0.12 1.77 5.08
CA GLY A 136 -0.66 2.93 4.36
C GLY A 136 -0.05 4.28 4.70
N CYS A 137 0.73 4.39 5.78
CA CYS A 137 1.42 5.63 6.15
C CYS A 137 2.75 5.31 6.83
N ALA A 138 3.80 5.12 6.03
CA ALA A 138 5.09 4.66 6.51
C ALA A 138 6.17 5.74 6.49
N THR A 139 6.82 5.98 7.62
CA THR A 139 7.87 6.99 7.74
C THR A 139 9.20 6.49 7.18
N LEU A 140 9.88 7.33 6.42
CA LEU A 140 11.18 7.06 5.84
C LEU A 140 12.15 8.23 6.14
N PRO A 141 13.20 8.00 6.96
CA PRO A 141 14.21 9.03 7.22
C PRO A 141 15.12 9.23 6.00
N VAL A 142 15.39 10.49 5.63
CA VAL A 142 16.21 10.88 4.47
C VAL A 142 17.22 12.01 4.77
N SER A 143 17.26 12.50 6.01
CA SER A 143 17.87 13.77 6.46
C SER A 143 19.32 14.02 6.05
N ASP A 144 20.20 13.03 6.10
CA ASP A 144 21.63 13.26 5.86
C ASP A 144 21.96 13.47 4.38
N SER A 145 21.13 12.94 3.49
CA SER A 145 21.37 12.97 2.05
C SER A 145 20.78 14.19 1.34
N THR A 146 19.75 14.81 1.91
CA THR A 146 18.99 15.91 1.28
C THR A 146 19.52 17.30 1.65
N ARG A 147 20.50 17.40 2.54
CA ARG A 147 21.02 18.67 3.07
C ARG A 147 21.54 19.55 1.92
N GLY A 148 20.82 20.64 1.65
CA GLY A 148 21.13 21.60 0.58
C GLY A 148 21.04 21.07 -0.85
N LYS A 149 20.48 19.87 -1.08
CA LYS A 149 20.45 19.22 -2.40
C LYS A 149 19.06 18.71 -2.75
N VAL A 150 18.69 18.81 -4.02
CA VAL A 150 17.56 18.05 -4.58
C VAL A 150 18.00 16.60 -4.76
N CYS A 151 17.14 15.65 -4.39
CA CYS A 151 17.43 14.23 -4.49
C CYS A 151 16.34 13.48 -5.26
N LEU A 152 16.69 12.37 -5.89
CA LEU A 152 15.75 11.41 -6.43
C LEU A 152 15.64 10.21 -5.49
N LEU A 153 14.44 9.93 -4.99
CA LEU A 153 14.13 8.71 -4.26
C LEU A 153 13.49 7.71 -5.22
N ALA A 154 14.18 6.61 -5.47
CA ALA A 154 13.66 5.47 -6.21
C ALA A 154 13.27 4.36 -5.23
N LEU A 155 12.11 3.74 -5.42
CA LEU A 155 11.68 2.58 -4.64
C LEU A 155 10.97 1.54 -5.51
N THR A 156 11.06 0.28 -5.11
CA THR A 156 10.37 -0.85 -5.74
C THR A 156 9.15 -1.24 -4.89
N VAL A 157 7.97 -1.22 -5.50
CA VAL A 157 6.76 -1.84 -4.96
C VAL A 157 6.68 -3.27 -5.47
N CYS A 158 6.81 -4.24 -4.56
CA CYS A 158 6.80 -5.68 -4.88
C CYS A 158 5.38 -6.26 -4.90
N ALA A 159 4.46 -5.68 -4.13
CA ALA A 159 3.06 -6.08 -4.08
C ALA A 159 2.18 -4.90 -3.61
N ALA A 160 0.95 -4.85 -4.10
CA ALA A 160 -0.03 -3.81 -3.82
C ALA A 160 -1.44 -4.34 -4.11
N GLY A 161 -2.42 -3.87 -3.32
CA GLY A 161 -3.84 -4.07 -3.56
C GLY A 161 -4.30 -5.53 -3.73
N PRO A 162 -5.51 -5.75 -4.27
CA PRO A 162 -6.49 -4.74 -4.70
C PRO A 162 -7.02 -3.90 -3.51
N TYR A 163 -7.43 -2.66 -3.75
CA TYR A 163 -7.95 -1.74 -2.73
C TYR A 163 -9.45 -1.51 -2.91
N ALA A 164 -10.22 -1.49 -1.82
CA ALA A 164 -11.64 -1.15 -1.88
C ALA A 164 -11.82 0.32 -2.30
N VAL A 165 -12.70 0.56 -3.26
CA VAL A 165 -13.15 1.91 -3.61
C VAL A 165 -14.44 2.16 -2.82
N ALA A 166 -14.42 3.13 -1.92
CA ALA A 166 -15.66 3.61 -1.33
C ALA A 166 -16.50 4.24 -2.46
N GLU A 167 -17.75 3.80 -2.62
CA GLU A 167 -18.70 4.58 -3.41
C GLU A 167 -18.90 5.90 -2.68
N ASP A 168 -18.36 6.99 -3.22
CA ASP A 168 -18.67 8.34 -2.75
C ASP A 168 -20.17 8.55 -2.94
N ASN A 169 -20.95 8.25 -1.91
CA ASN A 169 -22.35 8.64 -1.85
C ASN A 169 -22.40 10.15 -1.55
N THR A 170 -21.90 10.95 -2.49
CA THR A 170 -22.24 12.37 -2.58
C THR A 170 -23.69 12.42 -3.05
N ALA A 171 -24.59 12.19 -2.11
CA ALA A 171 -25.97 12.65 -2.20
C ALA A 171 -25.87 14.14 -2.53
N THR A 172 -26.13 14.43 -3.81
CA THR A 172 -26.31 15.78 -4.32
C THR A 172 -27.35 16.43 -3.42
N GLU A 173 -26.94 17.46 -2.68
CA GLU A 173 -27.85 18.41 -2.07
C GLU A 173 -28.76 18.92 -3.20
N SER A 174 -29.94 18.34 -3.31
CA SER A 174 -31.02 18.93 -4.06
C SER A 174 -31.43 20.20 -3.32
N LEU A 175 -30.96 21.34 -3.84
CA LEU A 175 -31.57 22.64 -3.61
C LEU A 175 -33.08 22.52 -3.81
N SER A 176 -33.84 22.61 -2.73
CA SER A 176 -35.23 23.06 -2.79
C SER A 176 -35.27 24.51 -2.34
N ALA A 177 -35.52 25.37 -3.33
CA ALA A 177 -35.94 26.75 -3.19
C ALA A 177 -37.30 26.89 -2.50
#